data_AF-A0A4U1BPQ6-F1
#
_entry.id   AF-A0A4U1BPQ6-F1
#
_cell.length_a   1.000
_cell.length_b   1.000
_cell.length_c   1.000
_cell.angle_alpha   90.00
_cell.angle_beta   90.00
_cell.angle_gamma   90.00
#
_symmetry.space_group_name_H-M   'P 1'
#
loop_
_entity.id
_entity.type
_entity.pdbx_description
1 polymer ?
#
loop_
_entity_poly.entity_id
_entity_poly.type
_entity_poly.pdbx_seq_one_letter_code
_entity_poly.pdbx_strand_id
1 'polypeptide(L)'
;MKTRTLTRWHSRIGIFVCAWILLLATTGLALQHSHRIGLDSPVLTSKIWYQILGVPVPAIQSIDGVELWIVDRHLVSAQGVLGELSQQVANVLVGEEQVLLADGASLWLLLHSGELVDSIPLATDMVLAGVSRQGLPLLKDANGQVWQQDWWLEQPMQPVTTEVMPALVPFQAQEYQPKLAEGAGISVEQLLLALHSGRVFGVVGEWLMTAVALMAIAIACTGFVIWGRRKK
;
A
#
# COMPACT_ATOMS: atom_id res chain seq x y z
N MET A 1 29.13 25.62 44.72
CA MET A 1 29.78 25.12 43.48
C MET A 1 28.95 24.11 42.67
N LYS A 2 28.12 23.23 43.29
CA LYS A 2 27.36 22.16 42.58
C LYS A 2 26.20 22.61 41.67
N THR A 3 25.61 23.80 41.87
CA THR A 3 24.45 24.26 41.08
C THR A 3 24.86 24.82 39.73
N ARG A 4 26.00 25.51 39.64
CA ARG A 4 26.47 26.18 38.41
C ARG A 4 26.86 25.20 37.30
N THR A 5 27.39 24.02 37.67
CA THR A 5 27.69 22.94 36.73
C THR A 5 26.41 22.25 36.24
N LEU A 6 25.46 22.00 37.15
CA LEU A 6 24.14 21.44 36.82
C LEU A 6 23.39 22.33 35.81
N THR A 7 23.33 23.65 36.05
CA THR A 7 22.65 24.58 35.15
C THR A 7 23.32 24.65 33.77
N ARG A 8 24.66 24.60 33.70
CA ARG A 8 25.38 24.60 32.40
C ARG A 8 25.09 23.36 31.57
N TRP A 9 25.11 22.17 32.18
CA TRP A 9 24.77 20.93 31.49
C TRP A 9 23.30 20.87 31.10
N HIS A 10 22.40 21.30 31.99
CA HIS A 10 20.97 21.43 31.69
C HIS A 10 20.72 22.31 30.46
N SER A 11 21.37 23.48 30.35
CA SER A 11 21.18 24.36 29.19
C SER A 11 21.72 23.77 27.88
N ARG A 12 22.87 23.09 27.89
CA ARG A 12 23.45 22.49 26.67
C ARG A 12 22.61 21.33 26.14
N ILE A 13 22.26 20.39 27.03
CA ILE A 13 21.37 19.26 26.70
C ILE A 13 19.99 19.81 26.32
N GLY A 14 19.52 20.86 27.02
CA GLY A 14 18.27 21.56 26.77
C GLY A 14 18.13 22.09 25.34
N ILE A 15 19.15 22.75 24.79
CA ILE A 15 19.11 23.26 23.40
C ILE A 15 18.97 22.11 22.40
N PHE A 16 19.75 21.05 22.57
CA PHE A 16 19.68 19.88 21.68
C PHE A 16 18.29 19.22 21.73
N VAL A 17 17.78 18.96 22.93
CA VAL A 17 16.45 18.36 23.11
C VAL A 17 15.33 19.29 22.61
N CYS A 18 15.46 20.60 22.80
CA CYS A 18 14.49 21.57 22.28
C CYS A 18 14.39 21.50 20.76
N ALA A 19 15.54 21.48 20.06
CA ALA A 19 15.56 21.33 18.60
C ALA A 19 14.85 20.04 18.16
N TRP A 20 15.07 18.94 18.88
CA TRP A 20 14.42 17.67 18.58
C TRP A 20 12.92 17.68 18.85
N ILE A 21 12.49 18.24 19.98
CA ILE A 21 11.07 18.40 20.30
C ILE A 21 10.36 19.27 19.26
N LEU A 22 11.01 20.34 18.77
CA LEU A 22 10.45 21.16 17.70
C LEU A 22 10.23 20.34 16.42
N LEU A 23 11.19 19.50 16.02
CA LEU A 23 11.04 18.58 14.90
C LEU A 23 9.87 17.59 15.12
N LEU A 24 9.79 16.99 16.31
CA LEU A 24 8.71 16.06 16.64
C LEU A 24 7.34 16.74 16.68
N ALA A 25 7.27 17.97 17.17
CA ALA A 25 6.05 18.76 17.19
C ALA A 25 5.59 19.16 15.78
N THR A 26 6.52 19.60 14.91
CA THR A 26 6.17 19.97 13.52
C THR A 26 5.73 18.77 12.71
N THR A 27 6.46 17.64 12.80
CA THR A 27 6.08 16.39 12.14
C THR A 27 4.75 15.87 12.69
N GLY A 28 4.56 15.86 14.01
CA GLY A 28 3.29 15.45 14.64
C GLY A 28 2.10 16.31 14.22
N LEU A 29 2.28 17.64 14.11
CA LEU A 29 1.22 18.54 13.67
C LEU A 29 0.86 18.33 12.20
N ALA A 30 1.86 18.08 11.35
CA ALA A 30 1.65 17.74 9.94
C ALA A 30 0.89 16.42 9.80
N LEU A 31 1.28 15.40 10.58
CA LEU A 31 0.61 14.10 10.64
C LEU A 31 -0.84 14.22 11.13
N GLN A 32 -1.11 15.05 12.13
CA GLN A 32 -2.48 15.29 12.62
C GLN A 32 -3.42 15.84 11.53
N HIS A 33 -2.87 16.57 10.56
CA HIS A 33 -3.63 17.17 9.46
C HIS A 33 -3.33 16.50 8.11
N SER A 34 -2.76 15.29 8.10
CA SER A 34 -2.23 14.64 6.90
C SER A 34 -3.28 14.53 5.79
N HIS A 35 -4.45 13.99 6.12
CA HIS A 35 -5.58 13.86 5.18
C HIS A 35 -6.09 15.21 4.66
N ARG A 36 -6.09 16.27 5.48
CA ARG A 36 -6.55 17.60 5.03
C ARG A 36 -5.58 18.25 4.05
N ILE A 37 -4.30 17.89 4.16
CA ILE A 37 -3.20 18.42 3.34
C ILE A 37 -2.89 17.49 2.16
N GLY A 38 -3.46 16.27 2.14
CA GLY A 38 -3.24 15.25 1.10
C GLY A 38 -1.91 14.50 1.24
N LEU A 39 -1.32 14.46 2.44
CA LEU A 39 -0.04 13.78 2.69
C LEU A 39 -0.17 12.24 2.70
N ASP A 40 -1.39 11.75 2.85
CA ASP A 40 -1.79 10.35 2.75
C ASP A 40 -1.78 9.83 1.31
N SER A 41 -1.70 10.72 0.31
CA SER A 41 -1.64 10.33 -1.10
C SER A 41 -0.31 9.61 -1.43
N PRO A 42 -0.36 8.41 -2.05
CA PRO A 42 0.82 7.59 -2.34
C PRO A 42 1.55 8.06 -3.61
N VAL A 43 2.29 9.16 -3.48
CA VAL A 43 2.97 9.84 -4.60
C VAL A 43 4.45 9.48 -4.75
N LEU A 44 5.06 8.87 -3.72
CA LEU A 44 6.49 8.54 -3.74
C LEU A 44 6.70 7.13 -4.31
N THR A 45 7.03 7.06 -5.60
CA THR A 45 7.19 5.81 -6.36
C THR A 45 8.64 5.46 -6.70
N SER A 46 9.61 6.30 -6.35
CA SER A 46 11.01 5.95 -6.59
C SER A 46 11.48 4.82 -5.67
N LYS A 47 12.27 3.86 -6.20
CA LYS A 47 12.87 2.73 -5.46
C LYS A 47 13.60 3.18 -4.17
N ILE A 48 14.17 4.39 -4.16
CA ILE A 48 14.87 4.96 -2.99
C ILE A 48 13.96 5.07 -1.76
N TRP A 49 12.68 5.42 -1.94
CA TRP A 49 11.77 5.64 -0.82
C TRP A 49 11.41 4.33 -0.13
N TYR A 50 11.22 3.26 -0.91
CA TYR A 50 11.03 1.90 -0.39
C TYR A 50 12.23 1.44 0.42
N GLN A 51 13.44 1.70 -0.08
CA GLN A 51 14.68 1.37 0.63
C GLN A 51 14.83 2.17 1.93
N ILE A 52 14.58 3.49 1.91
CA ILE A 52 14.64 4.35 3.11
C ILE A 52 13.67 3.87 4.18
N LEU A 53 12.46 3.47 3.79
CA LEU A 53 11.44 2.98 4.71
C LEU A 53 11.63 1.51 5.11
N GLY A 54 12.55 0.78 4.46
CA GLY A 54 12.76 -0.64 4.70
C GLY A 54 11.56 -1.51 4.29
N VAL A 55 10.76 -1.05 3.34
CA VAL A 55 9.62 -1.80 2.78
C VAL A 55 10.00 -2.39 1.42
N PRO A 56 9.46 -3.57 1.05
CA PRO A 56 9.72 -4.14 -0.26
C PRO A 56 9.18 -3.22 -1.37
N VAL A 57 9.86 -3.22 -2.51
CA VAL A 57 9.35 -2.61 -3.75
C VAL A 57 8.15 -3.46 -4.19
N PRO A 58 7.01 -2.85 -4.59
CA PRO A 58 5.80 -3.59 -4.90
C PRO A 58 6.02 -4.49 -6.10
N ALA A 59 5.40 -5.66 -6.07
CA ALA A 59 5.46 -6.61 -7.17
C ALA A 59 4.57 -6.12 -8.31
N ILE A 60 5.13 -6.07 -9.52
CA ILE A 60 4.37 -5.74 -10.73
C ILE A 60 4.17 -7.00 -11.54
N GLN A 61 2.94 -7.23 -11.95
CA GLN A 61 2.59 -8.27 -12.90
C GLN A 61 1.86 -7.64 -14.08
N SER A 62 2.12 -8.13 -15.29
CA SER A 62 1.49 -7.66 -16.53
C SER A 62 0.87 -8.82 -17.28
N ILE A 63 -0.05 -8.50 -18.17
CA ILE A 63 -0.57 -9.44 -19.16
C ILE A 63 -0.09 -9.07 -20.57
N ASP A 64 0.27 -10.07 -21.36
CA ASP A 64 0.57 -9.90 -22.76
C ASP A 64 -0.68 -9.51 -23.56
N GLY A 65 -0.56 -8.43 -24.34
CA GLY A 65 -1.60 -8.00 -25.28
C GLY A 65 -2.69 -7.09 -24.72
N VAL A 66 -2.67 -6.79 -23.41
CA VAL A 66 -3.62 -5.88 -22.75
C VAL A 66 -2.83 -4.92 -21.86
N GLU A 67 -3.17 -3.63 -21.87
CA GLU A 67 -2.58 -2.60 -21.00
C GLU A 67 -3.15 -2.67 -19.57
N LEU A 68 -2.92 -3.81 -18.92
CA LEU A 68 -3.41 -4.12 -17.58
C LEU A 68 -2.27 -4.68 -16.72
N TRP A 69 -2.17 -4.16 -15.50
CA TRP A 69 -1.14 -4.49 -14.54
C TRP A 69 -1.74 -4.77 -13.17
N ILE A 70 -1.07 -5.63 -12.41
CA ILE A 70 -1.31 -5.79 -10.98
C ILE A 70 -0.09 -5.24 -10.26
N VAL A 71 -0.30 -4.26 -9.38
CA VAL A 71 0.72 -3.69 -8.51
C VAL A 71 0.36 -4.03 -7.07
N ASP A 72 1.06 -5.02 -6.51
CA ASP A 72 0.68 -5.74 -5.28
C ASP A 72 -0.75 -6.29 -5.34
N ARG A 73 -1.73 -5.56 -4.81
CA ARG A 73 -3.16 -5.91 -4.85
C ARG A 73 -3.99 -4.93 -5.68
N HIS A 74 -3.39 -3.92 -6.28
CA HIS A 74 -4.14 -2.94 -7.07
C HIS A 74 -4.16 -3.36 -8.53
N LEU A 75 -5.36 -3.36 -9.12
CA LEU A 75 -5.53 -3.48 -10.56
C LEU A 75 -5.33 -2.10 -11.18
N VAL A 76 -4.38 -1.98 -12.11
CA VAL A 76 -3.94 -0.72 -12.70
C VAL A 76 -4.01 -0.84 -14.22
N SER A 77 -4.55 0.18 -14.87
CA SER A 77 -4.55 0.32 -16.33
C SER A 77 -3.79 1.58 -16.76
N ALA A 78 -3.75 1.85 -18.07
CA ALA A 78 -3.16 3.07 -18.60
C ALA A 78 -3.84 4.35 -18.07
N GLN A 79 -5.09 4.26 -17.61
CA GLN A 79 -5.88 5.37 -17.08
C GLN A 79 -5.69 5.56 -15.56
N GLY A 80 -5.06 4.61 -14.86
CA GLY A 80 -4.77 4.68 -13.43
C GLY A 80 -5.22 3.44 -12.64
N VAL A 81 -5.35 3.59 -11.33
CA VAL A 81 -5.81 2.52 -10.44
C VAL A 81 -7.32 2.31 -10.62
N LEU A 82 -7.72 1.09 -10.98
CA LEU A 82 -9.12 0.70 -11.17
C LEU A 82 -9.77 0.23 -9.87
N GLY A 83 -9.00 -0.40 -8.99
CA GLY A 83 -9.49 -0.92 -7.71
C GLY A 83 -8.48 -1.81 -7.00
N GLU A 84 -8.82 -2.23 -5.79
CA GLU A 84 -8.07 -3.20 -5.00
C GLU A 84 -8.70 -4.59 -5.15
N LEU A 85 -7.87 -5.57 -5.51
CA LEU A 85 -8.22 -6.97 -5.65
C LEU A 85 -8.28 -7.63 -4.26
N SER A 86 -9.32 -8.44 -4.05
CA SER A 86 -9.55 -9.14 -2.80
C SER A 86 -8.50 -10.24 -2.56
N GLN A 87 -8.11 -10.94 -3.63
CA GLN A 87 -7.09 -11.98 -3.62
C GLN A 87 -6.14 -11.83 -4.80
N GLN A 88 -5.04 -12.57 -4.77
CA GLN A 88 -4.08 -12.58 -5.86
C GLN A 88 -4.66 -13.28 -7.08
N VAL A 89 -4.61 -12.61 -8.22
CA VAL A 89 -5.10 -13.12 -9.49
C VAL A 89 -3.94 -13.67 -10.30
N ALA A 90 -4.00 -14.95 -10.65
CA ALA A 90 -2.96 -15.59 -11.45
C ALA A 90 -3.23 -15.49 -12.95
N ASN A 91 -4.51 -15.48 -13.36
CA ASN A 91 -4.91 -15.57 -14.76
C ASN A 91 -6.14 -14.70 -15.05
N VAL A 92 -6.34 -14.44 -16.33
CA VAL A 92 -7.49 -13.71 -16.86
C VAL A 92 -7.99 -14.39 -18.14
N LEU A 93 -9.21 -14.11 -18.55
CA LEU A 93 -9.73 -14.47 -19.86
C LEU A 93 -9.72 -13.24 -20.76
N VAL A 94 -9.12 -13.37 -21.94
CA VAL A 94 -9.09 -12.31 -22.95
C VAL A 94 -9.98 -12.75 -24.11
N GLY A 95 -11.07 -12.01 -24.33
CA GLY A 95 -12.00 -12.19 -25.44
C GLY A 95 -11.57 -11.40 -26.68
N GLU A 96 -12.53 -11.02 -27.55
CA GLU A 96 -12.24 -10.14 -28.69
C GLU A 96 -12.23 -8.66 -28.30
N GLU A 97 -13.18 -8.24 -27.46
CA GLU A 97 -13.31 -6.84 -27.00
C GLU A 97 -13.29 -6.72 -25.47
N GLN A 98 -13.58 -7.81 -24.75
CA GLN A 98 -13.65 -7.85 -23.30
C GLN A 98 -12.50 -8.63 -22.66
N VAL A 99 -12.20 -8.30 -21.42
CA VAL A 99 -11.25 -8.99 -20.54
C VAL A 99 -11.97 -9.28 -19.23
N LEU A 100 -11.97 -10.54 -18.81
CA LEU A 100 -12.62 -10.98 -17.57
C LEU A 100 -11.59 -11.44 -16.55
N LEU A 101 -11.65 -10.86 -15.36
CA LEU A 101 -10.76 -11.13 -14.24
C LEU A 101 -11.58 -11.55 -13.02
N ALA A 102 -11.22 -12.65 -12.35
CA ALA A 102 -11.85 -13.06 -11.09
C ALA A 102 -10.82 -13.03 -9.95
N ASP A 103 -11.15 -12.33 -8.87
CA ASP A 103 -10.30 -12.20 -7.67
C ASP A 103 -10.79 -13.07 -6.49
N GLY A 104 -11.62 -14.07 -6.77
CA GLY A 104 -12.23 -14.96 -5.78
C GLY A 104 -13.49 -14.39 -5.11
N ALA A 105 -13.62 -13.06 -5.03
CA ALA A 105 -14.76 -12.38 -4.41
C ALA A 105 -15.67 -11.69 -5.43
N SER A 106 -15.10 -11.23 -6.54
CA SER A 106 -15.76 -10.49 -7.59
C SER A 106 -15.24 -10.90 -8.96
N LEU A 107 -16.12 -10.81 -9.95
CA LEU A 107 -15.80 -10.94 -11.36
C LEU A 107 -15.82 -9.54 -11.97
N TRP A 108 -14.69 -9.14 -12.52
CA TRP A 108 -14.44 -7.83 -13.10
C TRP A 108 -14.48 -7.95 -14.62
N LEU A 109 -15.28 -7.09 -15.25
CA LEU A 109 -15.39 -6.96 -16.70
C LEU A 109 -14.70 -5.69 -17.16
N LEU A 110 -13.67 -5.86 -17.98
CA LEU A 110 -12.91 -4.78 -18.57
C LEU A 110 -12.98 -4.82 -20.10
N LEU A 111 -12.68 -3.70 -20.74
CA LEU A 111 -12.37 -3.64 -22.16
C LEU A 111 -10.89 -3.96 -22.41
N HIS A 112 -10.53 -4.30 -23.65
CA HIS A 112 -9.12 -4.43 -24.06
C HIS A 112 -8.30 -3.15 -23.86
N SER A 113 -8.97 -2.00 -23.81
CA SER A 113 -8.36 -0.69 -23.48
C SER A 113 -7.95 -0.56 -22.00
N GLY A 114 -8.29 -1.54 -21.15
CA GLY A 114 -8.08 -1.48 -19.70
C GLY A 114 -9.13 -0.66 -18.94
N GLU A 115 -10.24 -0.29 -19.58
CA GLU A 115 -11.36 0.40 -18.92
C GLU A 115 -12.23 -0.62 -18.18
N LEU A 116 -12.54 -0.34 -16.91
CA LEU A 116 -13.49 -1.13 -16.12
C LEU A 116 -14.92 -0.81 -16.56
N VAL A 117 -15.65 -1.83 -17.03
CA VAL A 117 -17.05 -1.71 -17.46
C VAL A 117 -17.99 -2.02 -16.31
N ASP A 118 -17.80 -3.17 -15.65
CA ASP A 118 -18.64 -3.61 -14.54
C ASP A 118 -17.91 -4.59 -13.61
N SER A 119 -18.46 -4.80 -12.42
CA SER A 119 -18.00 -5.82 -11.48
C SER A 119 -19.18 -6.44 -10.74
N ILE A 120 -19.29 -7.77 -10.77
CA ILE A 120 -20.32 -8.50 -10.01
C ILE A 120 -19.69 -9.30 -8.87
N PRO A 121 -20.32 -9.35 -7.69
CA PRO A 121 -19.85 -10.20 -6.61
C PRO A 121 -20.07 -11.69 -6.95
N LEU A 122 -19.12 -12.53 -6.58
CA LEU A 122 -19.16 -13.99 -6.75
C LEU A 122 -19.59 -14.70 -5.47
N ALA A 123 -20.22 -15.87 -5.62
CA ALA A 123 -20.34 -16.83 -4.53
C ALA A 123 -18.93 -17.36 -4.21
N THR A 124 -18.60 -17.50 -2.93
CA THR A 124 -17.22 -17.48 -2.40
C THR A 124 -16.20 -18.37 -3.13
N ASP A 125 -14.99 -17.82 -3.36
CA ASP A 125 -13.78 -18.44 -3.93
C ASP A 125 -13.97 -19.09 -5.31
N MET A 126 -14.59 -18.36 -6.23
CA MET A 126 -14.66 -18.74 -7.65
C MET A 126 -13.46 -18.23 -8.44
N VAL A 127 -12.90 -19.08 -9.29
CA VAL A 127 -11.77 -18.76 -10.18
C VAL A 127 -12.12 -18.99 -11.64
N LEU A 128 -11.46 -18.28 -12.55
CA LEU A 128 -11.61 -18.52 -13.99
C LEU A 128 -11.03 -19.89 -14.35
N ALA A 129 -11.79 -20.67 -15.13
CA ALA A 129 -11.43 -22.01 -15.55
C ALA A 129 -10.99 -22.07 -17.01
N GLY A 130 -11.55 -21.22 -17.87
CA GLY A 130 -11.33 -21.27 -19.32
C GLY A 130 -12.57 -20.79 -20.07
N VAL A 131 -12.77 -21.32 -21.28
CA VAL A 131 -13.96 -21.05 -22.08
C VAL A 131 -14.67 -22.35 -22.47
N SER A 132 -15.96 -22.25 -22.77
CA SER A 132 -16.75 -23.33 -23.35
C SER A 132 -16.39 -23.54 -24.82
N ARG A 133 -16.86 -24.64 -25.44
CA ARG A 133 -16.75 -24.84 -26.89
C ARG A 133 -17.40 -23.72 -27.73
N GLN A 134 -18.33 -22.97 -27.13
CA GLN A 134 -18.99 -21.82 -27.76
C GLN A 134 -18.23 -20.50 -27.50
N GLY A 135 -17.08 -20.55 -26.81
CA GLY A 135 -16.29 -19.38 -26.48
C GLY A 135 -16.81 -18.58 -25.28
N LEU A 136 -17.72 -19.14 -24.47
CA LEU A 136 -18.26 -18.44 -23.30
C LEU A 136 -17.38 -18.67 -22.05
N PRO A 137 -17.16 -17.64 -21.22
CA PRO A 137 -16.40 -17.73 -19.99
C PRO A 137 -16.92 -18.83 -19.05
N LEU A 138 -15.98 -19.59 -18.49
CA LEU A 138 -16.26 -20.59 -17.47
C LEU A 138 -15.51 -20.25 -16.19
N LEU A 139 -16.22 -20.30 -15.07
CA LEU A 139 -15.71 -20.22 -13.72
C LEU A 139 -15.80 -21.57 -13.03
N LYS A 140 -14.94 -21.81 -12.05
CA LYS A 140 -14.94 -23.00 -11.21
C LYS A 140 -14.97 -22.57 -9.76
N ASP A 141 -15.88 -23.16 -8.99
CA ASP A 141 -15.93 -22.94 -7.55
C ASP A 141 -14.98 -23.88 -6.78
N ALA A 142 -14.89 -23.68 -5.46
CA ALA A 142 -14.07 -24.50 -4.57
C ALA A 142 -14.46 -25.99 -4.55
N ASN A 143 -15.73 -26.33 -4.87
CA ASN A 143 -16.20 -27.72 -4.96
C ASN A 143 -15.90 -28.36 -6.32
N GLY A 144 -15.39 -27.57 -7.25
CA GLY A 144 -15.05 -27.98 -8.61
C GLY A 144 -16.24 -28.00 -9.57
N GLN A 145 -17.39 -27.47 -9.18
CA GLN A 145 -18.51 -27.26 -10.08
C GLN A 145 -18.17 -26.11 -11.04
N VAL A 146 -18.51 -26.31 -12.32
CA VAL A 146 -18.25 -25.33 -13.38
C VAL A 146 -19.51 -24.52 -13.64
N TRP A 147 -19.31 -23.22 -13.73
CA TRP A 147 -20.35 -22.22 -13.94
C TRP A 147 -20.03 -21.47 -15.22
N GLN A 148 -21.02 -21.31 -16.10
CA GLN A 148 -20.88 -20.53 -17.31
C GLN A 148 -21.36 -19.11 -17.06
N GLN A 149 -20.62 -18.15 -17.61
CA GLN A 149 -20.99 -16.75 -17.64
C GLN A 149 -20.91 -16.18 -19.06
N ASP A 150 -21.65 -15.11 -19.34
CA ASP A 150 -21.53 -14.33 -20.58
C ASP A 150 -20.46 -13.24 -20.47
N TRP A 151 -19.92 -12.79 -21.61
CA TRP A 151 -18.85 -11.77 -21.63
C TRP A 151 -19.28 -10.40 -21.11
N TRP A 152 -20.57 -10.10 -21.05
CA TRP A 152 -21.09 -8.79 -20.63
C TRP A 152 -21.73 -8.81 -19.24
N LEU A 153 -21.69 -9.95 -18.55
CA LEU A 153 -22.27 -10.15 -17.21
C LEU A 153 -23.78 -9.82 -17.13
N GLU A 154 -24.48 -9.85 -18.27
CA GLU A 154 -25.91 -9.51 -18.32
C GLU A 154 -26.80 -10.64 -17.82
N GLN A 155 -26.31 -11.88 -17.88
CA GLN A 155 -27.05 -13.05 -17.45
C GLN A 155 -26.52 -13.58 -16.11
N PRO A 156 -27.40 -14.20 -15.30
CA PRO A 156 -26.96 -14.90 -14.11
C PRO A 156 -26.14 -16.13 -14.51
N MET A 157 -25.09 -16.42 -13.75
CA MET A 157 -24.27 -17.61 -13.94
C MET A 157 -25.12 -18.88 -13.86
N GLN A 158 -24.85 -19.83 -14.77
CA GLN A 158 -25.55 -21.11 -14.82
C GLN A 158 -24.59 -22.28 -14.62
N PRO A 159 -24.95 -23.30 -13.84
CA PRO A 159 -24.11 -24.47 -13.68
C PRO A 159 -24.10 -25.28 -14.98
N VAL A 160 -22.93 -25.72 -15.43
CA VAL A 160 -22.77 -26.47 -16.68
C VAL A 160 -21.86 -27.68 -16.48
N THR A 161 -22.07 -28.69 -17.33
CA THR A 161 -21.21 -29.90 -17.42
C THR A 161 -20.46 -29.92 -18.76
N THR A 162 -20.04 -28.74 -19.21
CA THR A 162 -19.31 -28.55 -20.45
C THR A 162 -17.81 -28.79 -20.27
N GLU A 163 -17.16 -29.29 -21.33
CA GLU A 163 -15.71 -29.39 -21.41
C GLU A 163 -15.06 -28.00 -21.39
N VAL A 164 -14.07 -27.83 -20.49
CA VAL A 164 -13.33 -26.59 -20.33
C VAL A 164 -12.20 -26.55 -21.36
N MET A 165 -12.21 -25.55 -22.23
CA MET A 165 -11.09 -25.26 -23.12
C MET A 165 -10.13 -24.28 -22.44
N PRO A 166 -8.82 -24.58 -22.39
CA PRO A 166 -7.84 -23.68 -21.80
C PRO A 166 -7.69 -22.42 -22.67
N ALA A 167 -8.08 -21.29 -22.11
CA ALA A 167 -7.94 -19.95 -22.73
C ALA A 167 -7.43 -18.91 -21.72
N LEU A 168 -6.93 -19.37 -20.57
CA LEU A 168 -6.42 -18.52 -19.51
C LEU A 168 -5.09 -17.91 -19.92
N VAL A 169 -4.98 -16.59 -19.82
CA VAL A 169 -3.74 -15.86 -20.00
C VAL A 169 -3.16 -15.54 -18.62
N PRO A 170 -1.93 -15.99 -18.30
CA PRO A 170 -1.34 -15.76 -17.00
C PRO A 170 -0.80 -14.33 -16.87
N PHE A 171 -0.88 -13.78 -15.66
CA PHE A 171 -0.11 -12.61 -15.29
C PHE A 171 1.38 -13.00 -15.12
N GLN A 172 2.25 -12.24 -15.77
CA GLN A 172 3.70 -12.47 -15.75
C GLN A 172 4.38 -11.40 -14.91
N ALA A 173 5.39 -11.80 -14.14
CA ALA A 173 6.17 -10.85 -13.36
C ALA A 173 6.93 -9.88 -14.27
N GLN A 174 6.82 -8.59 -13.97
CA GLN A 174 7.49 -7.51 -14.70
C GLN A 174 8.45 -6.77 -13.77
N GLU A 175 9.51 -6.18 -14.34
CA GLU A 175 10.38 -5.29 -13.58
C GLU A 175 9.59 -4.06 -13.08
N TYR A 176 9.89 -3.64 -11.85
CA TYR A 176 9.28 -2.46 -11.24
C TYR A 176 9.46 -1.19 -12.07
N GLN A 177 8.34 -0.52 -12.36
CA GLN A 177 8.28 0.77 -13.02
C GLN A 177 7.55 1.79 -12.14
N PRO A 178 8.19 2.92 -11.75
CA PRO A 178 7.59 3.91 -10.86
C PRO A 178 6.24 4.46 -11.33
N LYS A 179 6.05 4.61 -12.65
CA LYS A 179 4.80 5.13 -13.24
C LYS A 179 3.60 4.23 -12.95
N LEU A 180 3.79 2.91 -12.93
CA LEU A 180 2.72 1.95 -12.67
C LEU A 180 2.32 1.91 -11.19
N ALA A 181 3.21 2.35 -10.30
CA ALA A 181 2.95 2.42 -8.87
C ALA A 181 2.31 3.75 -8.44
N GLU A 182 1.96 4.65 -9.36
CA GLU A 182 1.19 5.85 -9.04
C GLU A 182 -0.17 5.43 -8.47
N GLY A 183 -0.48 5.86 -7.23
CA GLY A 183 -1.69 5.41 -6.51
C GLY A 183 -1.48 4.20 -5.59
N ALA A 184 -0.39 3.45 -5.75
CA ALA A 184 0.01 2.33 -4.87
C ALA A 184 1.41 2.53 -4.24
N GLY A 185 1.97 3.74 -4.39
CA GLY A 185 3.27 4.13 -3.87
C GLY A 185 3.33 4.39 -2.36
N ILE A 186 4.43 4.99 -1.92
CA ILE A 186 4.60 5.43 -0.54
C ILE A 186 3.99 6.83 -0.38
N SER A 187 3.28 7.08 0.72
CA SER A 187 2.77 8.40 1.03
C SER A 187 3.78 9.25 1.80
N VAL A 188 3.67 10.58 1.68
CA VAL A 188 4.52 11.51 2.46
C VAL A 188 4.23 11.36 3.95
N GLU A 189 3.00 11.02 4.32
CA GLU A 189 2.61 10.65 5.68
C GLU A 189 3.46 9.50 6.21
N GLN A 190 3.64 8.41 5.46
CA GLN A 190 4.48 7.29 5.87
C GLN A 190 5.94 7.72 6.10
N LEU A 191 6.46 8.61 5.23
CA LEU A 191 7.80 9.16 5.39
C LEU A 191 7.92 10.03 6.66
N LEU A 192 6.92 10.87 6.93
CA LEU A 192 6.85 11.70 8.13
C LEU A 192 6.71 10.86 9.41
N LEU A 193 5.93 9.78 9.38
CA LEU A 193 5.82 8.81 10.48
C LEU A 193 7.16 8.13 10.76
N ALA A 194 7.85 7.70 9.71
CA ALA A 194 9.16 7.09 9.82
C ALA A 194 10.21 8.10 10.33
N LEU A 195 10.12 9.36 9.94
CA LEU A 195 10.99 10.43 10.46
C LEU A 195 10.69 10.72 11.94
N HIS A 196 9.41 10.83 12.30
CA HIS A 196 8.95 11.08 13.67
C HIS A 196 9.36 9.96 14.64
N SER A 197 9.32 8.72 14.19
CA SER A 197 9.75 7.55 14.97
C SER A 197 11.26 7.29 14.92
N GLY A 198 12.01 8.03 14.09
CA GLY A 198 13.44 7.80 13.85
C GLY A 198 13.75 6.63 12.91
N ARG A 199 12.75 5.87 12.46
CA ARG A 199 12.88 4.70 11.59
C ARG A 199 13.54 5.01 10.23
N VAL A 200 13.43 6.25 9.75
CA VAL A 200 14.15 6.71 8.52
C VAL A 200 15.66 6.47 8.60
N PHE A 201 16.26 6.45 9.80
CA PHE A 201 17.68 6.15 10.00
C PHE A 201 17.93 4.73 10.49
N GLY A 202 16.94 3.84 10.35
CA GLY A 202 16.96 2.46 10.84
C GLY A 202 17.22 2.38 12.34
N VAL A 203 17.96 1.35 12.75
CA VAL A 203 18.25 1.05 14.16
C VAL A 203 18.93 2.22 14.88
N VAL A 204 19.83 2.95 14.22
CA VAL A 204 20.53 4.09 14.82
C VAL A 204 19.54 5.20 15.19
N GLY A 205 18.56 5.46 14.33
CA GLY A 205 17.53 6.45 14.60
C GLY A 205 16.61 6.08 15.76
N GLU A 206 16.23 4.81 15.88
CA GLU A 206 15.41 4.33 17.01
C GLU A 206 16.13 4.48 18.36
N TRP A 207 17.42 4.16 18.41
CA TRP A 207 18.24 4.41 19.62
C TRP A 207 18.41 5.90 19.90
N LEU A 208 18.60 6.72 18.87
CA LEU A 208 18.68 8.17 18.99
C LEU A 208 17.39 8.76 19.58
N MET A 209 16.22 8.30 19.10
CA MET A 209 14.92 8.70 19.62
C MET A 209 14.75 8.33 21.10
N THR A 210 15.17 7.13 21.48
CA THR A 210 15.20 6.69 22.89
C THR A 210 16.10 7.59 23.73
N ALA A 211 17.30 7.92 23.24
CA ALA A 211 18.23 8.79 23.93
C ALA A 211 17.65 10.20 24.14
N VAL A 212 17.02 10.78 23.10
CA VAL A 212 16.36 12.09 23.19
C VAL A 212 15.23 12.06 24.22
N ALA A 213 14.40 11.01 24.24
CA ALA A 213 13.32 10.88 25.22
C ALA A 213 13.86 10.85 26.66
N LEU A 214 14.92 10.09 26.93
CA LEU A 214 15.59 10.05 28.23
C LEU A 214 16.19 11.41 28.61
N MET A 215 16.82 12.11 27.65
CA MET A 215 17.35 13.46 27.86
C MET A 215 16.23 14.46 28.19
N ALA A 216 15.07 14.36 27.52
CA ALA A 216 13.91 15.20 27.80
C ALA A 216 13.36 14.98 29.22
N ILE A 217 13.24 13.72 29.65
CA ILE A 217 12.88 13.38 31.04
C ILE A 217 13.90 13.97 32.03
N ALA A 218 15.19 13.81 31.76
CA ALA A 218 16.25 14.35 32.60
C ALA A 218 16.18 15.88 32.71
N ILE A 219 15.92 16.59 31.60
CA ILE A 219 15.74 18.05 31.59
C ILE A 219 14.51 18.45 32.40
N ALA A 220 13.37 17.75 32.23
CA ALA A 220 12.16 18.02 33.00
C ALA A 220 12.42 17.89 34.51
N CYS A 221 12.99 16.75 34.96
CA CYS A 221 13.33 16.53 36.36
C CYS A 221 14.34 17.56 36.89
N THR A 222 15.41 17.84 36.15
CA THR A 222 16.43 18.82 36.58
C THR A 222 15.88 20.25 36.62
N GLY A 223 14.94 20.61 35.74
CA GLY A 223 14.21 21.88 35.78
C GLY A 223 13.43 22.06 37.08
N PHE A 224 12.66 21.05 37.50
CA PHE A 224 11.95 21.06 38.79
C PHE A 224 12.90 21.19 39.98
N VAL A 225 14.03 20.45 39.96
CA VAL A 225 15.05 20.53 41.03
C VAL A 225 15.68 21.92 41.12
N ILE A 226 16.02 22.53 39.98
CA ILE A 226 16.59 23.89 39.94
C ILE A 226 15.57 24.91 40.45
N TRP A 227 14.30 24.81 40.05
CA TRP A 227 13.23 25.68 40.54
C TRP A 227 13.05 25.57 42.06
N GLY A 228 12.96 24.36 42.60
CA GLY A 228 12.80 24.14 44.04
C GLY A 228 14.00 24.64 44.87
N ARG A 229 15.21 24.59 44.31
CA ARG A 229 16.43 25.13 44.94
C ARG A 229 16.60 26.64 44.81
N ARG A 230 15.89 27.31 43.89
CA ARG A 230 15.87 28.78 43.80
C ARG A 230 14.85 29.44 44.72
N LYS A 231 13.84 28.68 45.17
CA LYS A 231 12.82 29.16 46.12
C LYS A 231 13.22 29.03 47.60
N LYS A 232 14.26 28.25 47.89
CA LYS A 232 14.93 28.21 49.20
C LYS A 232 16.12 29.16 49.18
#